data_AF-X1C0S0-F1
#
_entry.id   AF-X1C0S0-F1
#
_cell.length_a   1.000
_cell.length_b   1.000
_cell.length_c   1.000
_cell.angle_alpha   90.00
_cell.angle_beta   90.00
_cell.angle_gamma   90.00
#
_symmetry.space_group_name_H-M   'P 1'
#
loop_
_entity.id
_entity.type
_entity.pdbx_description
1 polymer ?
#
loop_
_entity_poly.entity_id
_entity_poly.type
_entity_poly.pdbx_seq_one_letter_code
_entity_poly.pdbx_strand_id
1 'polypeptide(L)'
;MVKPTHQDAIIMLRLSQLGAIAGLSEATNWMWGDNFITDYAEFIKKYPPGSEGNEKAAKICGYHETIGTLYKNGLFNEELLFDWLAVYLVWDRIKNFAIGVREEAGEPRLFENFEALAKAQKVKQSNI
;
A
#
# COMPACT_ATOMS: atom_id res chain seq x y z
N MET A 1 12.79 8.40 20.10
CA MET A 1 12.08 7.37 19.32
C MET A 1 12.52 5.99 19.80
N VAL A 2 11.66 4.98 19.74
CA VAL A 2 11.99 3.63 20.21
C VAL A 2 12.84 2.94 19.15
N LYS A 3 14.00 2.41 19.56
CA LYS A 3 14.92 1.71 18.64
C LYS A 3 14.27 0.42 18.10
N PRO A 4 14.41 0.08 16.81
CA PRO A 4 13.90 -1.17 16.26
C PRO A 4 14.52 -2.39 16.94
N THR A 5 13.75 -3.46 17.04
CA THR A 5 14.11 -4.73 17.70
C THR A 5 14.35 -5.86 16.70
N HIS A 6 14.89 -6.99 17.17
CA HIS A 6 14.96 -8.20 16.34
C HIS A 6 13.58 -8.71 15.91
N GLN A 7 12.53 -8.47 16.69
CA GLN A 7 11.17 -8.83 16.31
C GLN A 7 10.69 -7.99 15.10
N ASP A 8 11.01 -6.70 15.06
CA ASP A 8 10.71 -5.84 13.92
C ASP A 8 11.44 -6.31 12.65
N ALA A 9 12.70 -6.73 12.77
CA ALA A 9 13.44 -7.30 11.65
C ALA A 9 12.79 -8.59 11.10
N ILE A 10 12.27 -9.45 11.99
CA ILE A 10 11.54 -10.66 11.58
C ILE A 10 10.23 -10.29 10.86
N ILE A 11 9.50 -9.29 11.36
CA ILE A 11 8.28 -8.79 10.71
C ILE A 11 8.60 -8.27 9.30
N MET A 12 9.63 -7.42 9.18
CA MET A 12 10.12 -6.90 7.90
C MET A 12 10.44 -8.03 6.91
N LEU A 13 11.24 -9.02 7.32
CA LEU A 13 11.62 -10.14 6.45
C LEU A 13 10.41 -10.99 6.04
N ARG A 14 9.45 -11.23 6.94
CA ARG A 14 8.21 -11.97 6.64
C ARG A 14 7.32 -11.21 5.66
N LEU A 15 7.16 -9.90 5.84
CA LEU A 15 6.40 -9.05 4.91
C LEU A 15 7.08 -8.97 3.54
N SER A 16 8.42 -8.91 3.50
CA SER A 16 9.19 -8.97 2.26
C SER A 16 8.95 -10.29 1.51
N GLN A 17 9.03 -11.42 2.24
CA GLN A 17 8.73 -12.74 1.68
C GLN A 17 7.28 -12.86 1.19
N LEU A 18 6.31 -12.36 1.97
CA LEU A 18 4.89 -12.35 1.59
C LEU A 18 4.68 -11.55 0.30
N GLY A 19 5.31 -10.38 0.19
CA GLY A 19 5.26 -9.55 -1.01
C GLY A 19 5.86 -10.27 -2.22
N ALA A 20 6.98 -10.96 -2.05
CA ALA A 20 7.60 -11.76 -3.11
C ALA A 20 6.70 -12.91 -3.58
N ILE A 21 6.16 -13.71 -2.64
CA ILE A 21 5.25 -14.84 -2.94
C ILE A 21 3.98 -14.36 -3.63
N ALA A 22 3.42 -13.23 -3.20
CA ALA A 22 2.23 -12.64 -3.80
C ALA A 22 2.48 -12.07 -5.20
N GLY A 23 3.73 -11.93 -5.65
CA GLY A 23 4.06 -11.26 -6.92
C GLY A 23 3.88 -9.73 -6.84
N LEU A 24 4.15 -9.13 -5.67
CA LEU A 24 4.02 -7.69 -5.47
C LEU A 24 4.96 -6.88 -6.38
N SER A 25 6.16 -7.41 -6.67
CA SER A 25 7.11 -6.77 -7.58
C SER A 25 6.52 -6.57 -8.98
N GLU A 26 5.88 -7.61 -9.54
CA GLU A 26 5.22 -7.53 -10.84
C GLU A 26 4.08 -6.51 -10.84
N ALA A 27 3.22 -6.54 -9.82
CA ALA A 27 2.12 -5.58 -9.69
C ALA A 27 2.64 -4.14 -9.55
N THR A 28 3.69 -3.93 -8.76
CA THR A 28 4.29 -2.62 -8.53
C THR A 28 4.94 -2.09 -9.81
N ASN A 29 5.67 -2.92 -10.55
CA ASN A 29 6.24 -2.57 -11.85
C ASN A 29 5.15 -2.19 -12.86
N TRP A 30 4.03 -2.93 -12.87
CA TRP A 30 2.89 -2.58 -13.70
C TRP A 30 2.26 -1.24 -13.32
N MET A 31 2.09 -0.94 -12.03
CA MET A 31 1.52 0.33 -11.53
C MET A 31 2.38 1.55 -11.93
N TRP A 32 3.70 1.38 -11.93
CA TRP A 32 4.65 2.42 -12.36
C TRP A 32 4.84 2.51 -13.87
N GLY A 33 4.34 1.53 -14.63
CA GLY A 33 4.39 1.54 -16.09
C GLY A 33 3.26 2.35 -16.75
N ASP A 34 3.35 2.48 -18.07
CA ASP A 34 2.43 3.28 -18.90
C ASP A 34 1.00 2.74 -18.96
N ASN A 35 0.81 1.48 -18.56
CA ASN A 35 -0.49 0.82 -18.64
C ASN A 35 -1.43 1.19 -17.49
N PHE A 36 -0.89 1.70 -16.38
CA PHE A 36 -1.68 2.04 -15.19
C PHE A 36 -2.45 3.34 -15.39
N ILE A 37 -3.75 3.30 -15.13
CA ILE A 37 -4.65 4.45 -15.21
C ILE A 37 -4.90 4.97 -13.79
N THR A 38 -4.66 6.26 -13.57
CA THR A 38 -4.85 6.90 -12.25
C THR A 38 -6.29 7.37 -12.02
N ASP A 39 -7.04 7.68 -13.07
CA ASP A 39 -8.46 7.98 -12.94
C ASP A 39 -9.27 6.71 -12.69
N TYR A 40 -10.11 6.69 -11.66
CA TYR A 40 -10.82 5.45 -11.28
C TYR A 40 -11.86 5.02 -12.31
N ALA A 41 -12.62 5.96 -12.87
CA ALA A 41 -13.67 5.64 -13.83
C ALA A 41 -13.10 5.04 -15.12
N GLU A 42 -12.01 5.62 -15.63
CA GLU A 42 -11.30 5.06 -16.77
C GLU A 42 -10.54 3.76 -16.42
N PHE A 43 -10.05 3.65 -15.18
CA PHE A 43 -9.43 2.41 -14.69
C PHE A 43 -10.40 1.24 -14.74
N ILE A 44 -11.59 1.34 -14.13
CA ILE A 44 -12.56 0.23 -14.08
C ILE A 44 -13.12 -0.12 -15.46
N LYS A 45 -13.14 0.84 -16.40
CA LYS A 45 -13.52 0.60 -17.79
C LYS A 45 -12.49 -0.24 -18.54
N LYS A 46 -11.20 0.02 -18.33
CA LYS A 46 -10.09 -0.75 -18.97
C LYS A 46 -9.79 -2.05 -18.22
N TYR A 47 -9.88 -2.01 -16.89
CA TYR A 47 -9.56 -3.09 -15.96
C TYR A 47 -10.76 -3.35 -15.04
N PRO A 48 -11.83 -3.98 -15.56
CA PRO A 48 -13.01 -4.29 -14.76
C PRO A 48 -12.66 -5.27 -13.62
N PRO A 49 -13.52 -5.38 -12.57
CA PRO A 49 -13.34 -6.36 -11.50
C PRO A 49 -13.09 -7.78 -12.04
N GLY A 50 -12.07 -8.46 -11.51
CA GLY A 50 -11.63 -9.78 -11.98
C GLY A 50 -10.68 -9.77 -13.18
N SER A 51 -10.35 -8.60 -13.74
CA SER A 51 -9.25 -8.49 -14.72
C SER A 51 -7.89 -8.45 -14.03
N GLU A 52 -6.84 -8.82 -14.77
CA GLU A 52 -5.46 -8.84 -14.27
C GLU A 52 -5.00 -7.49 -13.71
N GLY A 53 -5.36 -6.37 -14.35
CA GLY A 53 -5.01 -5.03 -13.86
C GLY A 53 -5.71 -4.69 -12.55
N ASN A 54 -6.99 -5.07 -12.42
CA ASN A 54 -7.74 -4.89 -11.18
C ASN A 54 -7.13 -5.72 -10.03
N GLU A 55 -6.80 -6.99 -10.30
CA GLU A 55 -6.14 -7.87 -9.34
C GLU A 55 -4.78 -7.34 -8.88
N LYS A 56 -3.96 -6.79 -9.80
CA LYS A 56 -2.69 -6.14 -9.48
C LYS A 56 -2.88 -4.93 -8.57
N ALA A 57 -3.85 -4.06 -8.88
CA ALA A 57 -4.15 -2.90 -8.05
C ALA A 57 -4.67 -3.29 -6.65
N ALA A 58 -5.59 -4.25 -6.57
CA ALA A 58 -6.11 -4.79 -5.32
C ALA A 58 -5.01 -5.42 -4.47
N LYS A 59 -4.09 -6.16 -5.09
CA LYS A 59 -2.92 -6.76 -4.43
C LYS A 59 -2.01 -5.71 -3.79
N ILE A 60 -1.69 -4.64 -4.51
CA ILE A 60 -0.88 -3.52 -3.97
C ILE A 60 -1.58 -2.90 -2.77
N CYS A 61 -2.87 -2.59 -2.90
CA CYS A 61 -3.63 -1.97 -1.81
C CYS A 61 -3.74 -2.89 -0.59
N GLY A 62 -4.06 -4.17 -0.78
CA GLY A 62 -4.18 -5.15 0.31
C GLY A 62 -2.85 -5.40 1.04
N TYR A 63 -1.73 -5.43 0.32
CA TYR A 63 -0.41 -5.56 0.92
C TYR A 63 -0.10 -4.38 1.84
N HIS A 64 -0.28 -3.15 1.35
CA HIS A 64 -0.02 -1.95 2.15
C HIS A 64 -1.04 -1.74 3.26
N GLU A 65 -2.29 -2.19 3.08
CA GLU A 65 -3.31 -2.20 4.14
C GLU A 65 -2.92 -3.10 5.31
N THR A 66 -2.32 -4.25 5.02
CA THR A 66 -1.78 -5.17 6.03
C THR A 66 -0.67 -4.49 6.85
N ILE A 67 0.25 -3.82 6.16
CA ILE A 67 1.36 -3.08 6.82
C ILE A 67 0.82 -1.90 7.63
N GLY A 68 -0.13 -1.14 7.07
CA GLY A 68 -0.79 -0.04 7.76
C GLY A 68 -1.49 -0.50 9.03
N THR A 69 -2.08 -1.69 9.02
CA THR A 69 -2.72 -2.28 10.20
C THR A 69 -1.70 -2.54 11.31
N LEU A 70 -0.53 -3.10 10.98
CA LEU A 70 0.55 -3.32 11.96
C LEU A 70 1.07 -2.00 12.52
N TYR A 71 1.28 -1.00 11.65
CA TYR A 71 1.71 0.33 12.05
C TYR A 71 0.73 1.01 13.01
N LYS A 72 -0.56 1.07 12.64
CA LYS A 72 -1.61 1.72 13.44
C LYS A 72 -1.75 1.13 14.84
N ASN A 73 -1.40 -0.14 15.01
CA ASN A 73 -1.44 -0.85 16.29
C ASN A 73 -0.09 -0.84 17.04
N GLY A 74 0.94 -0.14 16.53
CA GLY A 74 2.26 -0.07 17.17
C GLY A 74 3.02 -1.39 17.17
N LEU A 75 2.70 -2.31 16.25
CA LEU A 75 3.28 -3.65 16.16
C LEU A 75 4.51 -3.72 15.25
N PHE A 76 4.82 -2.65 14.53
CA PHE A 76 5.98 -2.56 13.66
C PHE A 76 6.62 -1.18 13.82
N ASN A 77 7.92 -1.16 14.12
CA ASN A 77 8.70 0.06 14.27
C ASN A 77 8.60 0.99 13.06
N GLU A 78 8.17 2.23 13.31
CA GLU A 78 7.93 3.24 12.28
C GLU A 78 9.19 3.64 11.51
N GLU A 79 10.31 3.86 12.20
CA GLU A 79 11.56 4.28 11.56
C GLU A 79 12.05 3.20 10.58
N LEU A 80 12.12 1.96 11.05
CA LEU A 80 12.53 0.83 10.21
C LEU A 80 11.58 0.64 9.02
N LEU A 81 10.27 0.79 9.23
CA LEU A 81 9.27 0.69 8.17
C LEU A 81 9.45 1.77 7.10
N PHE A 82 9.66 3.02 7.51
CA PHE A 82 9.81 4.16 6.60
C PHE A 82 11.16 4.23 5.91
N ASP A 83 12.22 3.66 6.49
CA ASP A 83 13.50 3.43 5.82
C ASP A 83 13.39 2.35 4.73
N TRP A 84 12.47 1.39 4.90
CA TRP A 84 12.31 0.27 3.99
C TRP A 84 11.39 0.58 2.80
N LEU A 85 10.22 1.19 3.02
CA LEU A 85 9.18 1.32 2.00
C LEU A 85 8.84 2.78 1.71
N ALA A 86 8.72 3.14 0.43
CA ALA A 86 8.20 4.44 -0.01
C ALA A 86 6.65 4.46 -0.09
N VAL A 87 5.99 4.15 1.03
CA VAL A 87 4.53 4.00 1.15
C VAL A 87 3.76 5.20 0.60
N TYR A 88 4.20 6.43 0.90
CA TYR A 88 3.54 7.64 0.41
C TYR A 88 3.52 7.71 -1.11
N LEU A 89 4.63 7.37 -1.80
CA LEU A 89 4.69 7.41 -3.26
C LEU A 89 3.75 6.37 -3.89
N VAL A 90 3.68 5.17 -3.30
CA VAL A 90 2.73 4.13 -3.76
C VAL A 90 1.30 4.60 -3.56
N TRP A 91 0.96 5.13 -2.38
CA TRP A 91 -0.38 5.66 -2.11
C TRP A 91 -0.75 6.79 -3.06
N ASP A 92 0.12 7.78 -3.24
CA ASP A 92 -0.17 8.93 -4.10
C ASP A 92 -0.47 8.50 -5.54
N ARG A 93 0.18 7.43 -6.01
CA ARG A 93 -0.04 6.84 -7.32
C ARG A 93 -1.37 6.08 -7.44
N ILE A 94 -1.74 5.28 -6.44
CA ILE A 94 -2.88 4.33 -6.52
C ILE A 94 -4.15 4.78 -5.79
N LYS A 95 -4.11 5.84 -4.99
CA LYS A 95 -5.19 6.26 -4.08
C LYS A 95 -6.57 6.36 -4.72
N ASN A 96 -6.67 6.77 -5.99
CA ASN A 96 -7.97 6.90 -6.67
C ASN A 96 -8.64 5.53 -6.87
N PHE A 97 -7.88 4.47 -7.11
CA PHE A 97 -8.40 3.10 -7.09
C PHE A 97 -8.90 2.72 -5.70
N ALA A 98 -8.08 2.96 -4.66
CA ALA A 98 -8.45 2.61 -3.29
C ALA A 98 -9.74 3.35 -2.83
N ILE A 99 -9.84 4.65 -3.13
CA ILE A 99 -10.99 5.49 -2.80
C ILE A 99 -12.22 5.08 -3.62
N GLY A 100 -12.05 4.83 -4.92
CA GLY A 100 -13.16 4.39 -5.77
C GLY A 100 -13.76 3.06 -5.33
N VAL A 101 -12.93 2.06 -5.00
CA VAL A 101 -13.40 0.77 -4.47
C VAL A 101 -14.09 0.96 -3.11
N ARG A 102 -13.58 1.84 -2.25
CA ARG A 102 -14.18 2.18 -0.95
C ARG A 102 -15.59 2.75 -1.12
N GLU A 103 -15.76 3.69 -2.05
CA GLU A 103 -17.05 4.33 -2.36
C GLU A 103 -18.05 3.33 -2.95
N GLU A 104 -17.64 2.51 -3.93
CA GLU A 104 -18.50 1.49 -4.54
C GLU A 104 -18.95 0.42 -3.54
N ALA A 105 -18.07 0.00 -2.63
CA ALA A 105 -18.39 -0.97 -1.60
C ALA A 105 -19.27 -0.40 -0.47
N GLY A 106 -19.37 0.92 -0.34
CA GLY A 106 -20.06 1.57 0.77
C GLY A 106 -19.43 1.32 2.14
N GLU A 107 -18.15 0.92 2.20
CA GLU A 107 -17.41 0.62 3.44
C GLU A 107 -16.28 1.64 3.63
N PRO A 108 -16.46 2.66 4.49
CA PRO A 108 -15.50 3.75 4.63
C PRO A 108 -14.12 3.33 5.18
N ARG A 109 -14.02 2.18 5.85
CA ARG A 109 -12.76 1.69 6.43
C ARG A 109 -11.88 0.98 5.40
N LEU A 110 -12.39 0.70 4.21
CA LEU A 110 -11.63 -0.01 3.19
C LEU A 110 -10.36 0.79 2.82
N PHE A 111 -9.19 0.16 2.96
CA PHE A 111 -7.87 0.78 2.74
C PHE A 111 -7.53 1.97 3.66
N GLU A 112 -8.23 2.15 4.78
CA GLU A 112 -7.97 3.27 5.69
C GLU A 112 -6.58 3.21 6.34
N ASN A 113 -6.05 1.99 6.55
CA ASN A 113 -4.78 1.83 7.25
C ASN A 113 -3.61 2.12 6.32
N PHE A 114 -3.72 1.74 5.04
CA PHE A 114 -2.78 2.17 4.01
C PHE A 114 -2.77 3.70 3.89
N GLU A 115 -3.95 4.33 3.81
CA GLU A 115 -4.06 5.79 3.74
C GLU A 115 -3.41 6.47 4.96
N ALA A 116 -3.69 5.98 6.17
CA ALA A 116 -3.13 6.51 7.40
C ALA A 116 -1.60 6.38 7.44
N LEU A 117 -1.07 5.22 7.05
CA LEU A 117 0.36 4.97 6.97
C LEU A 117 1.05 5.92 5.97
N ALA A 118 0.46 6.11 4.79
CA ALA A 118 1.00 7.02 3.77
C ALA A 118 1.02 8.47 4.26
N LYS A 119 -0.04 8.93 4.95
CA LYS A 119 -0.09 10.26 5.55
C LYS A 119 0.99 10.46 6.61
N ALA A 120 1.17 9.47 7.49
CA ALA A 120 2.22 9.51 8.52
C ALA A 120 3.62 9.63 7.90
N GLN A 121 3.92 8.84 6.87
CA GLN A 121 5.21 8.91 6.19
C GLN A 121 5.45 10.28 5.54
N LYS A 122 4.44 10.86 4.87
CA LYS A 122 4.55 12.17 4.22
C LYS A 122 4.89 13.27 5.23
N VAL A 123 4.23 13.27 6.39
CA VAL A 123 4.48 14.25 7.46
C VAL A 123 5.93 14.12 7.95
N LYS A 124 6.40 12.90 8.18
CA LYS A 124 7.79 12.67 8.64
C LYS A 124 8.83 13.15 7.62
N GLN A 125 8.60 12.90 6.32
CA GLN A 125 9.49 13.36 5.25
C GLN A 125 9.54 14.89 5.11
N SER A 126 8.47 15.60 5.50
CA SER A 126 8.40 17.07 5.43
C SER A 126 9.12 17.77 6.59
N ASN A 127 9.52 17.02 7.61
CA ASN A 127 10.15 17.52 8.84
C ASN A 127 11.67 17.23 8.88
N ILE A 128 12.25 16.79 7.76
CA ILE A 128 13.68 16.55 7.53
C ILE A 128 14.18 17.62 6.57
#